data_AF-A0A527X4D8-F1
#
_entry.id   AF-A0A527X4D8-F1
#
_cell.length_a   1.000
_cell.length_b   1.000
_cell.length_c   1.000
_cell.angle_alpha   90.00
_cell.angle_beta   90.00
_cell.angle_gamma   90.00
#
_symmetry.space_group_name_H-M   'P 1'
#
loop_
_entity.id
_entity.type
_entity.pdbx_description
1 polymer ?
#
loop_
_entity_poly.entity_id
_entity_poly.type
_entity_poly.pdbx_seq_one_letter_code
_entity_poly.pdbx_strand_id
1 'polypeptide(L)' 'MPSLSLRINLDPDGRIGPGKIELLEQIAAFGSISAAARGMEMSYKHA' A
#
# COMPACT_ATOMS: atom_id res chain seq x y z
N MET A 1 3.34 15.47 -18.86
CA MET A 1 3.02 16.19 -17.61
C MET A 1 4.09 15.81 -16.58
N PRO A 2 4.53 16.74 -15.71
CA PRO A 2 5.48 16.39 -14.66
C PRO A 2 4.81 15.46 -13.63
N SER A 3 5.55 14.50 -13.10
CA SER A 3 5.12 13.60 -12.02
C SER A 3 6.21 13.46 -10.96
N LEU A 4 5.80 13.23 -9.71
CA LEU A 4 6.67 13.02 -8.56
C LEU A 4 6.20 11.76 -7.82
N SER A 5 7.14 10.90 -7.45
CA SER A 5 6.89 9.72 -6.62
C SER A 5 7.84 9.75 -5.42
N LEU A 6 7.30 9.55 -4.21
CA LEU A 6 8.06 9.51 -2.98
C LEU A 6 8.14 8.08 -2.44
N ARG A 7 9.34 7.68 -2.00
CA ARG A 7 9.56 6.46 -1.24
C ARG A 7 10.48 6.77 -0.07
N ILE A 8 10.11 6.28 1.11
CA ILE A 8 10.89 6.38 2.34
C ILE A 8 11.46 5.00 2.63
N ASN A 9 12.78 4.88 2.68
CA ASN A 9 13.44 3.66 3.15
C ASN A 9 13.62 3.77 4.66
N LEU A 10 13.24 2.72 5.37
CA LEU A 10 13.36 2.56 6.82
C LEU A 10 14.31 1.38 7.02
N ASP A 11 15.62 1.65 7.07
CA ASP A 11 16.63 0.58 7.16
C ASP A 11 16.42 -0.30 8.42
N PRO A 12 16.76 -1.61 8.35
CA PRO A 12 17.44 -2.29 7.24
C PRO A 12 16.54 -2.76 6.08
N ASP A 13 15.26 -3.09 6.33
CA ASP A 13 14.40 -3.74 5.32
C ASP A 13 13.04 -3.03 5.09
N GLY A 14 12.74 -2.04 5.92
CA GLY A 14 11.51 -1.27 5.84
C GLY A 14 11.51 -0.34 4.63
N ARG A 15 10.35 -0.20 4.01
CA ARG A 15 10.12 0.75 2.93
C ARG A 15 8.67 1.17 2.92
N ILE A 16 8.39 2.45 2.75
CA ILE A 16 7.06 3.01 2.58
C ILE A 16 7.05 3.74 1.24
N GLY A 17 6.11 3.38 0.37
CA GLY A 17 5.95 3.99 -0.94
C GLY A 17 4.50 3.90 -1.39
N PRO A 18 4.18 4.33 -2.62
CA PRO A 18 2.80 4.55 -3.06
C PRO A 18 1.89 3.34 -2.85
N GLY A 19 2.34 2.13 -3.20
CA GLY A 19 1.51 0.92 -3.02
C GLY A 19 1.18 0.58 -1.56
N LYS A 20 2.08 0.86 -0.61
CA LYS A 20 1.77 0.65 0.82
C LYS A 20 0.81 1.71 1.34
N ILE A 21 0.92 2.94 0.84
CA ILE A 21 -0.02 4.01 1.19
C ILE A 21 -1.41 3.69 0.64
N GLU A 22 -1.51 3.31 -0.62
CA GLU A 22 -2.77 2.89 -1.26
C GLU A 22 -3.43 1.73 -0.49
N LEU A 23 -2.64 0.74 -0.07
CA LEU A 23 -3.15 -0.35 0.77
C LEU A 23 -3.72 0.15 2.09
N LEU A 24 -3.01 1.04 2.79
CA LEU A 24 -3.47 1.61 4.06
C LEU A 24 -4.73 2.47 3.88
N GLU A 25 -4.82 3.22 2.79
CA GLU A 25 -6.00 4.02 2.44
C GLU A 25 -7.22 3.12 2.18
N GLN A 26 -7.06 2.01 1.44
CA GLN A 26 -8.13 1.05 1.24
C GLN A 26 -8.52 0.31 2.52
N ILE A 27 -7.56 -0.02 3.38
CA ILE A 27 -7.86 -0.59 4.71
C ILE A 27 -8.71 0.39 5.52
N ALA A 28 -8.35 1.68 5.52
CA ALA A 28 -9.11 2.71 6.23
C ALA A 28 -10.52 2.89 5.64
N ALA A 29 -10.66 2.84 4.31
CA ALA A 29 -11.95 2.98 3.62
C ALA A 29 -12.89 1.80 3.85
N PHE A 30 -12.37 0.56 3.86
CA PHE A 30 -13.18 -0.66 3.94
C PHE A 30 -13.22 -1.30 5.33
N GLY A 31 -12.34 -0.89 6.25
CA GLY A 31 -12.18 -1.52 7.56
C GLY A 31 -11.70 -2.98 7.49
N SER A 32 -11.12 -3.41 6.36
CA SER A 32 -10.73 -4.81 6.13
C SER A 32 -9.50 -4.92 5.21
N ILE A 33 -8.46 -5.61 5.70
CA ILE A 33 -7.25 -5.93 4.92
C ILE A 33 -7.60 -6.85 3.74
N SER A 34 -8.50 -7.81 3.94
CA SER A 34 -8.91 -8.71 2.86
C SER A 34 -9.69 -8.00 1.76
N ALA A 35 -10.49 -6.98 2.11
CA ALA A 35 -11.18 -6.16 1.12
C ALA A 35 -10.19 -5.27 0.35
N ALA A 36 -9.25 -4.63 1.04
CA ALA A 36 -8.20 -3.82 0.40
C ALA A 36 -7.32 -4.64 -0.55
N ALA A 37 -6.88 -5.83 -0.12
CA ALA A 37 -6.10 -6.74 -0.96
C ALA A 37 -6.84 -7.12 -2.25
N ARG A 38 -8.14 -7.43 -2.15
CA ARG A 38 -9.00 -7.70 -3.33
C ARG A 38 -9.15 -6.49 -4.23
N GLY A 39 -9.33 -5.30 -3.64
CA GLY A 39 -9.43 -4.03 -4.38
C GLY A 39 -8.15 -3.65 -5.12
N MET A 40 -7.00 -4.17 -4.68
CA MET A 40 -5.70 -4.01 -5.33
C MET A 40 -5.26 -5.23 -6.15
N GLU A 41 -6.18 -6.17 -6.42
CA GLU A 41 -5.91 -7.40 -7.18
C GLU A 41 -4.72 -8.23 -6.63
N MET A 42 -4.47 -8.15 -5.32
CA MET A 42 -3.40 -8.87 -4.65
C MET A 42 -3.92 -9.94 -3.69
N SER A 43 -3.07 -10.93 -3.43
CA SER A 43 -3.38 -11.91 -2.39
C SER A 43 -3.32 -11.25 -1.02
N TYR A 44 -4.17 -11.69 -0.09
CA TYR A 44 -4.13 -11.25 1.31
C TYR A 44 -2.74 -11.41 1.96
N LYS A 45 -1.95 -12.40 1.53
CA LYS A 45 -0.58 -12.63 2.02
C LYS A 45 0.42 -11.56 1.55
N HIS A 46 0.12 -10.86 0.47
CA HIS A 46 0.98 -9.83 -0.12
C HIS A 46 0.58 -8.40 0.28
N ALA A 47 -0.58 -8.24 0.90
CA ALA A 47 -0.94 -7.01 1.61
C ALA A 47 -0.04 -6.87 2.85
#